data_AF-A0A9D4C9R4-F1
#
_entry.id   AF-A0A9D4C9R4-F1
#
_cell.length_a   1.000
_cell.length_b   1.000
_cell.length_c   1.000
_cell.angle_alpha   90.00
_cell.angle_beta   90.00
_cell.angle_gamma   90.00
#
_symmetry.space_group_name_H-M   'P 1'
#
loop_
_entity.id
_entity.type
_entity.pdbx_description
1 polymer ?
#
loop_
_entity_poly.entity_id
_entity_poly.type
_entity_poly.pdbx_seq_one_letter_code
_entity_poly.pdbx_strand_id
1 'polypeptide(L)'
;MRDYPLGKNMASEASEDEPGVAKIKKEFLLLDYKPVLDTEFVSDAVLEQLETERNENTENTSGPPSKRIKLKGRNKHRPKGRKMEASEKLCQAYVKDRDCSFGDRCKFSHDKAKFLETKPEDIGKTCYLFDTYGKCPYGVTCRFAKSHISEDLKNVVKEDFDQKAPRESHVSNVLTKDLQVALWKRRYDFSKSDKIIEKICPRSNNQKKRLPKDIGPEQIQGSPQ
;
A
#
# COMPACT_ATOMS: atom_id res chain seq x y z
N MET A 1 -13.56 -20.81 -26.74
CA MET A 1 -14.18 -20.02 -25.66
C MET A 1 -14.68 -20.99 -24.60
N ARG A 2 -14.63 -20.63 -23.31
CA ARG A 2 -15.48 -21.30 -22.32
C ARG A 2 -16.77 -20.49 -22.27
N ASP A 3 -17.82 -21.04 -22.87
CA ASP A 3 -19.15 -20.44 -22.84
C ASP A 3 -19.63 -20.44 -21.39
N TYR A 4 -19.67 -19.25 -20.79
CA TYR A 4 -20.34 -19.06 -19.52
C TYR A 4 -21.84 -19.03 -19.81
N PRO A 5 -22.63 -19.96 -19.27
CA PRO A 5 -24.07 -19.95 -19.51
C PRO A 5 -24.65 -18.68 -18.91
N LEU A 6 -25.24 -17.84 -19.77
CA LEU A 6 -26.04 -16.69 -19.37
C LEU A 6 -27.13 -17.18 -18.42
N GLY A 7 -27.03 -16.77 -17.16
CA GLY A 7 -27.97 -17.14 -16.12
C GLY A 7 -29.38 -16.76 -16.55
N LYS A 8 -30.30 -17.73 -16.48
CA LYS A 8 -31.74 -17.49 -16.64
C LYS A 8 -32.14 -16.39 -15.67
N ASN A 9 -32.75 -15.33 -16.19
CA ASN A 9 -33.42 -14.29 -15.40
C ASN A 9 -34.59 -14.93 -14.64
N MET A 10 -34.31 -15.50 -13.47
CA MET A 10 -35.34 -15.79 -12.48
C MET A 10 -35.56 -14.52 -11.69
N ALA A 11 -36.61 -13.79 -12.04
CA ALA A 11 -37.23 -12.84 -11.14
C ALA A 11 -37.86 -13.64 -9.99
N SER A 12 -37.06 -14.04 -9.00
CA SER A 12 -37.58 -14.51 -7.73
C SER A 12 -37.85 -13.31 -6.85
N GLU A 13 -39.10 -13.22 -6.39
CA GLU A 13 -39.57 -12.32 -5.34
C GLU A 13 -38.67 -12.40 -4.11
N ALA A 14 -38.63 -11.31 -3.34
CA ALA A 14 -37.73 -11.07 -2.22
C ALA A 14 -37.76 -12.22 -1.19
N SER A 15 -36.84 -13.17 -1.35
CA SER A 15 -36.54 -14.18 -0.34
C SER A 15 -35.55 -13.61 0.66
N GLU A 16 -35.81 -13.94 1.93
CA GLU A 16 -35.17 -13.49 3.16
C GLU A 16 -33.65 -13.25 3.05
N ASP A 17 -33.17 -12.24 3.78
CA ASP A 17 -31.76 -11.87 3.81
C ASP A 17 -30.95 -12.96 4.51
N GLU A 18 -30.35 -13.84 3.70
CA GLU A 18 -29.37 -14.82 4.16
C GLU A 18 -28.28 -14.12 4.99
N PRO A 19 -28.07 -14.53 6.25
CA PRO A 19 -27.14 -13.87 7.15
C PRO A 19 -25.72 -13.89 6.57
N GLY A 20 -25.15 -12.71 6.35
CA GLY A 20 -23.79 -12.53 5.84
C GLY A 20 -23.67 -12.34 4.32
N VAL A 21 -24.78 -12.21 3.59
CA VAL A 21 -24.78 -11.84 2.16
C VAL A 21 -25.29 -10.40 2.00
N ALA A 22 -24.40 -9.47 1.62
CA ALA A 22 -24.79 -8.11 1.27
C ALA A 22 -25.26 -8.05 -0.19
N LYS A 23 -26.57 -8.06 -0.42
CA LYS A 23 -27.16 -7.90 -1.76
C LYS A 23 -27.04 -6.45 -2.23
N ILE A 24 -26.52 -6.24 -3.44
CA ILE A 24 -26.54 -4.91 -4.09
C ILE A 24 -27.95 -4.71 -4.65
N LYS A 25 -28.58 -3.56 -4.37
CA LYS A 25 -29.90 -3.28 -4.93
C LYS A 25 -29.84 -3.20 -6.46
N LYS A 26 -30.93 -3.63 -7.11
CA LYS A 26 -31.05 -3.63 -8.59
C LYS A 26 -30.81 -2.25 -9.20
N GLU A 27 -31.20 -1.17 -8.51
CA GLU A 27 -30.97 0.22 -8.93
C GLU A 27 -29.48 0.62 -9.05
N PHE A 28 -28.58 -0.10 -8.37
CA PHE A 28 -27.13 0.12 -8.44
C PHE A 28 -26.39 -0.86 -9.37
N LEU A 29 -27.12 -1.76 -10.05
CA LEU A 29 -26.54 -2.68 -11.03
C LEU A 29 -26.55 -2.04 -12.42
N LEU A 30 -25.37 -1.63 -12.90
CA LEU A 30 -25.19 -1.19 -14.28
C LEU A 30 -25.01 -2.40 -15.20
N LEU A 31 -26.12 -3.00 -15.63
CA LEU A 31 -26.12 -4.18 -16.51
C LEU A 31 -25.48 -3.90 -17.89
N ASP A 32 -25.64 -2.68 -18.39
CA ASP A 32 -25.18 -2.27 -19.73
C ASP A 32 -23.88 -1.46 -19.71
N TYR A 33 -23.11 -1.53 -18.62
CA TYR A 33 -21.84 -0.82 -18.54
C TYR A 33 -20.86 -1.31 -19.60
N LYS A 34 -20.63 -0.46 -20.61
CA LYS A 34 -19.56 -0.67 -21.60
C LYS A 34 -18.31 0.03 -21.07
N PRO A 35 -17.24 -0.72 -20.74
CA PRO A 35 -16.00 -0.10 -20.29
C PRO A 35 -15.45 0.78 -21.41
N VAL A 36 -15.38 2.09 -21.15
CA VAL A 36 -14.75 3.07 -22.04
C VAL A 36 -13.28 3.18 -21.64
N LEU A 37 -12.38 3.10 -22.62
CA LEU A 37 -10.97 3.37 -22.41
C LEU A 37 -10.78 4.88 -22.34
N ASP A 38 -10.22 5.35 -21.24
CA ASP A 38 -9.80 6.75 -21.11
C ASP A 38 -8.51 6.95 -21.92
N THR A 39 -8.62 7.71 -23.01
CA THR A 39 -7.54 7.94 -23.97
C THR A 39 -6.55 9.00 -23.50
N GLU A 40 -6.88 9.82 -22.49
CA GLU A 40 -6.03 10.93 -22.04
C GLU A 40 -4.70 10.48 -21.43
N PHE A 41 -4.66 9.27 -20.86
CA PHE A 41 -3.49 8.72 -20.17
C PHE A 41 -2.80 7.57 -20.92
N VAL A 42 -3.20 7.34 -22.17
CA VAL A 42 -2.63 6.30 -23.03
C VAL A 42 -1.52 6.92 -23.88
N SER A 43 -0.39 6.22 -24.05
CA SER A 43 0.71 6.69 -24.90
C SER A 43 0.27 6.78 -26.37
N ASP A 44 0.76 7.77 -27.09
CA ASP A 44 0.50 7.99 -28.53
C ASP A 44 0.70 6.72 -29.38
N ALA A 45 1.75 5.94 -29.10
CA ALA A 45 2.01 4.67 -29.79
C ALA A 45 0.92 3.61 -29.60
N VAL A 46 0.16 3.67 -28.51
CA VAL A 46 -0.97 2.76 -28.25
C VAL A 46 -2.26 3.34 -28.84
N LEU A 47 -2.41 4.67 -28.87
CA LEU A 47 -3.50 5.34 -29.58
C LEU A 47 -3.48 5.01 -31.07
N GLU A 48 -2.32 5.13 -31.73
CA GLU A 48 -2.14 4.76 -33.14
C GLU A 48 -2.49 3.29 -33.39
N GLN A 49 -2.06 2.38 -32.52
CA GLN A 49 -2.40 0.95 -32.63
C GLN A 49 -3.92 0.70 -32.49
N LEU A 50 -4.60 1.41 -31.59
CA LEU A 50 -6.05 1.30 -31.43
C LEU A 50 -6.82 1.86 -32.65
N GLU A 51 -6.30 2.92 -33.27
CA GLU A 51 -6.87 3.49 -34.50
C GLU A 51 -6.73 2.54 -35.69
N THR A 52 -5.57 1.89 -35.84
CA THR A 52 -5.35 0.87 -36.88
C THR A 52 -6.29 -0.34 -36.73
N GLU A 53 -6.49 -0.86 -35.52
CA GLU A 53 -7.47 -1.95 -35.27
C GLU A 53 -8.92 -1.53 -35.56
N ARG A 54 -9.27 -0.26 -35.38
CA ARG A 54 -10.63 0.24 -35.66
C ARG A 54 -10.91 0.27 -37.17
N ASN A 55 -9.93 0.71 -37.96
CA ASN A 55 -10.08 0.82 -39.43
C ASN A 55 -10.05 -0.57 -40.12
N GLU A 56 -9.31 -1.54 -39.61
CA GLU A 56 -9.29 -2.91 -40.15
C GLU A 56 -10.63 -3.66 -39.96
N ASN A 57 -11.40 -3.31 -38.92
CA ASN A 57 -12.71 -3.95 -38.65
C ASN A 57 -13.85 -3.40 -39.53
N THR A 58 -13.67 -2.27 -40.22
CA THR A 58 -14.71 -1.66 -41.06
C THR A 58 -14.74 -2.18 -42.51
N GLU A 59 -13.71 -2.88 -42.98
CA GLU A 59 -13.59 -3.21 -44.42
C GLU A 59 -13.71 -4.69 -44.82
N ASN A 60 -13.89 -5.67 -43.91
CA ASN A 60 -14.06 -7.07 -44.38
C ASN A 60 -14.99 -7.95 -43.53
N THR A 61 -16.06 -8.41 -44.18
CA THR A 61 -16.90 -9.55 -43.78
C THR A 61 -16.15 -10.88 -44.00
N SER A 62 -16.30 -11.83 -43.05
CA SER A 62 -16.00 -13.28 -43.13
C SER A 62 -14.63 -13.86 -42.68
N GLY A 63 -13.86 -13.16 -41.82
CA GLY A 63 -12.70 -13.75 -41.12
C GLY A 63 -12.93 -14.06 -39.62
N PRO A 64 -12.23 -15.02 -39.00
CA PRO A 64 -12.27 -15.22 -37.55
C PRO A 64 -11.75 -13.96 -36.81
N PRO A 65 -12.33 -13.59 -35.66
CA PRO A 65 -12.08 -12.30 -35.03
C PRO A 65 -10.60 -12.12 -34.66
N SER A 66 -10.02 -10.98 -35.03
CA SER A 66 -8.65 -10.63 -34.69
C SER A 66 -8.46 -10.55 -33.16
N LYS A 67 -7.26 -10.89 -32.70
CA LYS A 67 -6.94 -10.90 -31.27
C LYS A 67 -6.86 -9.46 -30.76
N ARG A 68 -7.93 -8.96 -30.13
CA ARG A 68 -7.99 -7.65 -29.45
C ARG A 68 -6.67 -7.29 -28.76
N ILE A 69 -6.10 -6.11 -29.05
CA ILE A 69 -4.96 -5.56 -28.32
C ILE A 69 -5.24 -5.62 -26.82
N LYS A 70 -4.38 -6.35 -26.10
CA LYS A 70 -4.40 -6.39 -24.64
C LYS A 70 -3.55 -5.23 -24.14
N LEU A 71 -4.19 -4.14 -23.70
CA LEU A 71 -3.51 -3.08 -22.93
C LEU A 71 -2.92 -3.69 -21.65
N LYS A 72 -1.67 -4.14 -21.74
CA LYS A 72 -0.93 -4.64 -20.58
C LYS A 72 -0.47 -3.43 -19.78
N GLY A 73 -1.16 -3.11 -18.69
CA GLY A 73 -0.84 -2.01 -17.77
C GLY A 73 0.51 -2.12 -17.04
N ARG A 74 1.43 -2.98 -17.47
CA ARG A 74 2.78 -3.04 -16.92
C ARG A 74 3.65 -2.10 -17.76
N ASN A 75 3.82 -0.87 -17.30
CA ASN A 75 4.80 0.07 -17.85
C ASN A 75 6.22 -0.46 -17.60
N LYS A 76 6.65 -1.43 -18.44
CA LYS A 76 7.95 -2.11 -18.32
C LYS A 76 9.12 -1.19 -18.71
N HIS A 77 8.85 -0.08 -19.39
CA HIS A 77 9.82 0.92 -19.81
C HIS A 77 9.81 2.16 -18.92
N ARG A 78 9.21 2.08 -17.71
CA ARG A 78 9.31 3.19 -16.76
C ARG A 78 10.79 3.51 -16.52
N PRO A 79 11.27 4.73 -16.84
CA PRO A 79 12.65 5.07 -16.63
C PRO A 79 12.97 4.91 -15.14
N LYS A 80 14.05 4.19 -14.84
CA LYS A 80 14.55 4.12 -13.46
C LYS A 80 15.11 5.49 -13.14
N GLY A 81 14.54 6.17 -12.15
CA GLY A 81 15.08 7.45 -11.68
C GLY A 81 16.56 7.32 -11.33
N ARG A 82 17.31 8.43 -11.46
CA ARG A 82 18.73 8.49 -11.07
C ARG A 82 18.89 7.94 -9.66
N LYS A 83 19.76 6.93 -9.50
CA LYS A 83 20.17 6.49 -8.17
C LYS A 83 21.09 7.57 -7.62
N MET A 84 20.67 8.22 -6.54
CA MET A 84 21.58 9.07 -5.76
C MET A 84 22.68 8.19 -5.16
N GLU A 85 23.92 8.63 -5.32
CA GLU A 85 25.07 7.99 -4.71
C GLU A 85 24.95 8.02 -3.19
N ALA A 86 25.51 7.01 -2.53
CA ALA A 86 25.41 6.92 -1.07
C ALA A 86 26.11 8.11 -0.38
N SER A 87 27.21 8.60 -0.96
CA SER A 87 27.96 9.75 -0.47
C SER A 87 27.18 11.06 -0.56
N GLU A 88 26.16 11.15 -1.44
CA GLU A 88 25.26 12.31 -1.52
C GLU A 88 24.23 12.31 -0.38
N LYS A 89 24.02 11.18 0.28
CA LYS A 89 23.06 11.04 1.38
C LYS A 89 23.75 11.20 2.73
N LEU A 90 23.08 11.90 3.63
CA LEU A 90 23.52 12.04 5.02
C LEU A 90 23.36 10.71 5.78
N CYS A 91 24.35 10.38 6.61
CA CYS A 91 24.35 9.20 7.46
C CYS A 91 23.20 9.24 8.45
N GLN A 92 22.46 8.14 8.58
CA GLN A 92 21.28 8.09 9.45
C GLN A 92 21.61 8.31 10.94
N ALA A 93 22.83 7.98 11.38
CA ALA A 93 23.29 8.27 12.74
C ALA A 93 23.40 9.79 12.95
N TYR A 94 24.05 10.49 12.02
CA TYR A 94 24.19 11.95 12.02
C TYR A 94 22.85 12.69 11.86
N VAL A 95 21.90 12.12 11.12
CA VAL A 95 20.52 12.64 11.05
C VAL A 95 19.83 12.62 12.42
N LYS A 96 20.15 11.63 13.25
CA LYS A 96 19.59 11.43 14.59
C LYS A 96 20.46 12.02 15.71
N ASP A 97 21.50 12.79 15.35
CA ASP A 97 22.47 13.34 16.30
C ASP A 97 23.14 12.25 17.17
N ARG A 98 23.46 11.10 16.56
CA ARG A 98 24.20 10.00 17.20
C ARG A 98 25.50 9.70 16.47
N ASP A 99 26.46 9.15 17.21
CA ASP A 99 27.72 8.70 16.64
C ASP A 99 27.52 7.55 15.66
N CYS A 100 28.26 7.59 14.56
CA CYS A 100 28.20 6.57 13.52
C CYS A 100 29.05 5.37 13.93
N SER A 101 28.43 4.19 14.05
CA SER A 101 29.13 2.94 14.37
C SER A 101 30.17 2.53 13.32
N PHE A 102 30.08 3.05 12.09
CA PHE A 102 31.02 2.76 11.01
C PHE A 102 32.23 3.72 10.99
N GLY A 103 32.18 4.83 11.73
CA GLY A 103 33.21 5.86 11.71
C GLY A 103 33.53 6.32 10.29
N ASP A 104 34.82 6.47 9.99
CA ASP A 104 35.29 6.98 8.68
C ASP A 104 35.08 6.01 7.51
N ARG A 105 34.73 4.74 7.78
CA ARG A 105 34.39 3.75 6.74
C ARG A 105 32.93 3.85 6.31
N CYS A 106 32.18 4.84 6.79
CA CYS A 106 30.78 5.00 6.43
C CYS A 106 30.63 5.36 4.95
N LYS A 107 29.71 4.68 4.26
CA LYS A 107 29.38 4.96 2.85
C LYS A 107 28.59 6.26 2.65
N PHE A 108 28.09 6.84 3.74
CA PHE A 108 27.21 8.01 3.75
C PHE A 108 27.98 9.24 4.25
N SER A 109 27.56 10.43 3.83
CA SER A 109 28.15 11.68 4.30
C SER A 109 27.92 11.88 5.80
N HIS A 110 28.93 12.39 6.51
CA HIS A 110 28.84 12.84 7.90
C HIS A 110 28.69 14.36 8.03
N ASP A 111 28.85 15.09 6.92
CA ASP A 111 28.77 16.54 6.89
C ASP A 111 27.33 16.99 6.60
N LYS A 112 26.73 17.65 7.61
CA LYS A 112 25.38 18.20 7.54
C LYS A 112 25.30 19.49 6.72
N ALA A 113 26.35 20.32 6.75
CA ALA A 113 26.37 21.61 6.06
C ALA A 113 26.37 21.36 4.55
N LYS A 114 27.30 20.51 4.08
CA LYS A 114 27.37 20.08 2.68
C LYS A 114 26.08 19.42 2.18
N PHE A 115 25.41 18.66 3.05
CA PHE A 115 24.13 18.06 2.70
C PHE A 115 23.03 19.12 2.51
N LEU A 116 22.95 20.13 3.37
CA LEU A 116 21.97 21.21 3.26
C LEU A 116 22.16 22.08 2.02
N GLU A 117 23.41 22.30 1.59
CA GLU A 117 23.73 23.02 0.34
C GLU A 117 23.29 22.24 -0.90
N THR A 118 23.46 20.91 -0.88
CA THR A 118 23.05 20.04 -2.00
C THR A 118 21.54 19.83 -2.04
N LYS A 119 20.87 19.97 -0.89
CA LYS A 119 19.46 19.73 -0.73
C LYS A 119 18.65 20.85 -1.41
N PRO A 120 17.58 20.50 -2.18
CA PRO A 120 16.69 21.51 -2.72
C PRO A 120 16.00 22.31 -1.61
N GLU A 121 15.56 23.51 -1.97
CA GLU A 121 14.84 24.39 -1.08
C GLU A 121 13.58 23.73 -0.48
N ASP A 122 13.21 24.18 0.71
CA ASP A 122 12.04 23.67 1.41
C ASP A 122 10.75 24.03 0.66
N ILE A 123 9.78 23.11 0.68
CA ILE A 123 8.51 23.31 -0.06
C ILE A 123 7.68 24.44 0.57
N GLY A 124 7.84 24.68 1.87
CA GLY A 124 7.03 25.63 2.61
C GLY A 124 7.69 26.08 3.91
N LYS A 125 6.96 26.92 4.65
CA LYS A 125 7.48 27.63 5.83
C LYS A 125 7.42 26.82 7.12
N THR A 126 6.45 25.90 7.24
CA THR A 126 6.17 25.17 8.48
C THR A 126 6.18 23.66 8.26
N CYS A 127 6.62 22.91 9.27
CA CYS A 127 6.67 21.46 9.26
C CYS A 127 5.54 20.90 10.13
N TYR A 128 4.54 20.28 9.50
CA TYR A 128 3.41 19.66 10.21
C TYR A 128 3.86 18.68 11.32
N LEU A 129 4.90 17.88 11.06
CA LEU A 129 5.40 16.93 12.06
C LEU A 129 6.06 17.62 13.26
N PHE A 130 6.75 18.74 13.04
CA PHE A 130 7.30 19.52 14.15
C PHE A 130 6.21 20.25 14.92
N ASP A 131 5.19 20.75 14.23
CA ASP A 131 4.08 21.47 14.85
C ASP A 131 3.24 20.58 15.75
N THR A 132 2.91 19.38 15.27
CA THR A 132 2.06 18.41 15.99
C THR A 132 2.82 17.61 17.05
N TYR A 133 4.02 17.14 16.72
CA TYR A 133 4.77 16.24 17.61
C TYR A 133 5.90 16.91 18.35
N GLY A 134 6.14 18.21 18.20
CA GLY A 134 7.23 18.94 18.87
C GLY A 134 8.66 18.56 18.43
N LYS A 135 8.83 17.49 17.65
CA LYS A 135 10.11 17.02 17.11
C LYS A 135 9.93 16.29 15.79
N CYS A 136 10.62 16.72 14.76
CA CYS A 136 10.57 16.06 13.45
C CYS A 136 11.45 14.79 13.43
N PRO A 137 10.94 13.59 13.09
CA PRO A 137 11.76 12.38 13.01
C PRO A 137 12.78 12.39 11.87
N TYR A 138 12.58 13.25 10.86
CA TYR A 138 13.46 13.37 9.70
C TYR A 138 14.62 14.34 9.92
N GLY A 139 14.56 15.21 10.95
CA GLY A 139 15.61 16.17 11.29
C GLY A 139 16.10 16.97 10.08
N VAL A 140 17.42 16.99 9.88
CA VAL A 140 18.10 17.73 8.80
C VAL A 140 17.67 17.32 7.38
N THR A 141 17.09 16.12 7.22
CA THR A 141 16.64 15.59 5.92
C THR A 141 15.19 15.93 5.58
N CYS A 142 14.47 16.61 6.48
CA CYS A 142 13.10 17.03 6.27
C CYS A 142 12.98 18.00 5.08
N ARG A 143 11.87 17.94 4.32
CA ARG A 143 11.56 18.92 3.25
C ARG A 143 11.11 20.30 3.77
N PHE A 144 11.07 20.45 5.09
CA PHE A 144 10.75 21.67 5.84
C PHE A 144 11.84 21.91 6.89
N ALA A 145 13.08 21.62 6.53
CA ALA A 145 14.27 21.65 7.38
C ALA A 145 14.42 23.00 8.12
N LYS A 146 14.29 24.12 7.40
CA LYS A 146 14.46 25.48 7.93
C LYS A 146 13.51 25.83 9.09
N SER A 147 12.37 25.16 9.20
CA SER A 147 11.37 25.45 10.24
C SER A 147 11.72 24.88 11.62
N HIS A 148 12.62 23.89 11.69
CA HIS A 148 12.90 23.16 12.93
C HIS A 148 14.39 22.76 13.07
N ILE A 149 15.28 23.45 12.34
CA ILE A 149 16.72 23.30 12.47
C ILE A 149 17.28 24.53 13.19
N SER A 150 18.18 24.30 14.16
CA SER A 150 18.94 25.35 14.84
C SER A 150 20.18 25.76 14.05
N GLU A 151 20.82 26.86 14.43
CA GLU A 151 22.10 27.33 13.85
C GLU A 151 23.20 26.26 13.90
N ASP A 152 23.17 25.39 14.92
CA ASP A 152 24.08 24.24 15.08
C ASP A 152 23.82 23.06 14.12
N LEU A 153 22.90 23.20 13.15
CA LEU A 153 22.45 22.11 12.26
C LEU A 153 21.88 20.90 13.02
N LYS A 154 21.27 21.16 14.18
CA LYS A 154 20.60 20.15 15.02
C LYS A 154 19.08 20.34 14.94
N ASN A 155 18.37 19.26 15.18
CA ASN A 155 16.91 19.26 15.19
C ASN A 155 16.39 19.87 16.49
N VAL A 156 15.62 20.95 16.38
CA VAL A 156 14.99 21.61 17.52
C VAL A 156 13.91 20.70 18.10
N VAL A 157 13.74 20.76 19.42
CA VAL A 157 12.73 20.02 20.17
C VAL A 157 11.93 21.05 20.96
N LYS A 158 10.60 21.05 20.81
CA LYS A 158 9.72 21.90 21.62
C LYS A 158 9.75 21.45 23.08
N GLU A 159 9.55 22.38 24.02
CA GLU A 159 9.59 22.09 25.46
C GLU A 159 8.47 21.14 25.90
N ASP A 160 7.30 21.22 25.26
CA ASP A 160 6.15 20.31 25.50
C ASP A 160 6.36 18.89 24.92
N PHE A 161 7.57 18.57 24.44
CA PHE A 161 7.86 17.29 23.82
C PHE A 161 8.09 16.19 24.86
N ASP A 162 7.04 15.42 25.15
CA ASP A 162 7.17 14.19 25.94
C ASP A 162 7.81 13.06 25.12
N GLN A 163 9.12 12.90 25.24
CA GLN A 163 9.87 11.85 24.54
C GLN A 163 9.43 10.42 24.91
N LYS A 164 8.75 10.25 26.06
CA LYS A 164 8.26 8.98 26.58
C LYS A 164 6.76 8.75 26.36
N ALA A 165 6.02 9.77 25.93
CA ALA A 165 4.60 9.58 25.63
C ALA A 165 4.48 8.56 24.49
N PRO A 166 3.65 7.50 24.66
CA PRO A 166 3.30 6.64 23.55
C PRO A 166 2.70 7.55 22.48
N ARG A 167 3.35 7.65 21.32
CA ARG A 167 2.70 8.28 20.17
C ARG A 167 1.50 7.40 19.90
N GLU A 168 0.31 7.89 20.25
CA GLU A 168 -0.92 7.21 19.92
C GLU A 168 -0.85 6.88 18.44
N SER A 169 -0.78 5.58 18.12
CA SER A 169 -0.75 5.20 16.72
C SER A 169 -2.11 5.62 16.18
N HIS A 170 -2.12 6.58 15.25
CA HIS A 170 -3.32 6.97 14.50
C HIS A 170 -3.97 5.80 13.71
N VAL A 171 -3.42 4.59 13.85
CA VAL A 171 -3.89 3.35 13.26
C VAL A 171 -4.28 2.42 14.41
N SER A 172 -5.56 2.11 14.51
CA SER A 172 -6.14 1.21 15.53
C SER A 172 -5.88 -0.28 15.23
N ASN A 173 -5.43 -0.63 14.02
CA ASN A 173 -5.24 -2.00 13.56
C ASN A 173 -3.77 -2.45 13.53
N VAL A 174 -2.93 -1.96 14.46
CA VAL A 174 -1.52 -2.36 14.52
C VAL A 174 -1.38 -3.72 15.21
N LEU A 175 -1.07 -4.75 14.43
CA LEU A 175 -0.78 -6.08 14.96
C LEU A 175 0.60 -6.11 15.61
N THR A 176 0.70 -6.64 16.83
CA THR A 176 1.99 -6.86 17.50
C THR A 176 2.88 -7.80 16.70
N LYS A 177 4.21 -7.65 16.84
CA LYS A 177 5.15 -8.44 16.02
C LYS A 177 4.99 -9.94 16.26
N ASP A 178 4.72 -10.32 17.51
CA ASP A 178 4.51 -11.71 17.89
C ASP A 178 3.23 -12.28 17.28
N LEU A 179 2.14 -11.50 17.25
CA LEU A 179 0.90 -11.88 16.58
C LEU A 179 1.11 -12.03 15.06
N GLN A 180 1.84 -11.10 14.42
CA GLN A 180 2.20 -11.23 13.00
C GLN A 180 2.98 -12.53 12.74
N VAL A 181 3.95 -12.85 13.59
CA VAL A 181 4.75 -14.07 13.49
C VAL A 181 3.88 -15.32 13.68
N ALA A 182 2.95 -15.31 14.64
CA ALA A 182 2.01 -16.40 14.86
C ALA A 182 1.11 -16.63 13.64
N LEU A 183 0.60 -15.56 13.03
CA LEU A 183 -0.21 -15.63 11.80
C LEU A 183 0.61 -16.16 10.61
N TRP A 184 1.82 -15.63 10.37
CA TRP A 184 2.71 -16.08 9.30
C TRP A 184 3.11 -17.55 9.44
N LYS A 185 3.42 -17.98 10.66
CA LYS A 185 3.76 -19.37 10.98
C LYS A 185 2.52 -20.27 11.08
N ARG A 186 1.30 -19.73 10.89
CA ARG A 186 0.02 -20.45 11.02
C ARG A 186 -0.16 -21.15 12.37
N ARG A 187 0.30 -20.49 13.44
CA ARG A 187 0.21 -20.95 14.83
C ARG A 187 -0.88 -20.24 15.64
N TYR A 188 -1.50 -19.22 15.06
CA TYR A 188 -2.59 -18.50 15.71
C TYR A 188 -3.86 -19.37 15.75
N ASP A 189 -4.55 -19.36 16.89
CA ASP A 189 -5.81 -20.09 17.07
C ASP A 189 -6.98 -19.31 16.43
N PHE A 190 -7.58 -19.92 15.41
CA PHE A 190 -8.73 -19.37 14.68
C PHE A 190 -10.08 -19.97 15.14
N SER A 191 -10.11 -20.71 16.26
CA SER A 191 -11.32 -21.36 16.78
C SER A 191 -12.55 -20.45 16.88
N LYS A 192 -12.37 -19.17 17.23
CA LYS A 192 -13.45 -18.17 17.30
C LYS A 192 -13.99 -17.79 15.92
N SER A 193 -13.11 -17.52 14.96
CA SER A 193 -13.52 -17.16 13.59
C SER A 193 -14.10 -18.35 12.85
N ASP A 194 -13.56 -19.55 13.07
CA ASP A 194 -14.03 -20.78 12.42
C ASP A 194 -15.49 -21.05 12.80
N LYS A 195 -15.87 -20.90 14.08
CA LYS A 195 -17.27 -20.99 14.55
C LYS A 195 -18.22 -19.99 13.88
N ILE A 196 -17.72 -18.80 13.54
CA ILE A 196 -18.53 -17.76 12.87
C ILE A 196 -18.68 -18.09 11.39
N ILE A 197 -17.59 -18.53 10.75
CA ILE A 197 -17.59 -18.95 9.34
C ILE A 197 -18.51 -20.15 9.13
N GLU A 198 -18.53 -21.11 10.06
CA GLU A 198 -19.46 -22.25 10.05
C GLU A 198 -20.93 -21.79 10.05
N LYS A 199 -21.25 -20.73 10.79
CA LYS A 199 -22.62 -20.17 10.85
C LYS A 199 -23.00 -19.40 9.58
N ILE A 200 -22.06 -18.63 9.02
CA ILE A 200 -22.32 -17.73 7.88
C ILE A 200 -22.24 -18.48 6.54
N CYS A 201 -21.35 -19.45 6.39
CA CYS A 201 -21.12 -20.15 5.13
C CYS A 201 -20.92 -21.66 5.34
N PRO A 202 -22.01 -22.42 5.60
CA PRO A 202 -21.91 -23.87 5.86
C PRO A 202 -21.47 -24.70 4.64
N ARG A 203 -21.46 -24.13 3.42
CA ARG A 203 -21.24 -24.85 2.16
C ARG A 203 -19.81 -24.75 1.58
N SER A 204 -18.90 -24.01 2.22
CA SER A 204 -17.50 -23.88 1.75
C SER A 204 -16.58 -24.98 2.31
N ASN A 205 -17.04 -26.24 2.25
CA ASN A 205 -16.32 -27.38 2.84
C ASN A 205 -15.24 -27.93 1.89
N ASN A 206 -14.39 -27.06 1.36
CA ASN A 206 -13.25 -27.47 0.52
C ASN A 206 -11.90 -26.88 0.96
N GLN A 207 -11.80 -26.43 2.21
CA GLN A 207 -10.52 -25.99 2.76
C GLN A 207 -9.92 -27.09 3.63
N LYS A 208 -8.82 -27.67 3.13
CA LYS A 208 -7.91 -28.56 3.88
C LYS A 208 -7.78 -28.06 5.32
N LYS A 209 -8.16 -28.89 6.30
CA LYS A 209 -8.01 -28.62 7.74
C LYS A 209 -6.63 -28.01 7.97
N ARG A 210 -6.57 -26.73 8.35
CA ARG A 210 -5.34 -26.04 8.70
C ARG A 210 -4.96 -26.46 10.12
N LEU A 211 -4.58 -27.73 10.27
CA LEU A 211 -4.10 -28.25 11.55
C LEU A 211 -2.86 -27.44 11.96
N PRO A 212 -2.81 -26.92 13.20
CA PRO A 212 -1.60 -26.37 13.77
C PRO A 212 -0.51 -27.44 13.70
N LYS A 213 0.67 -27.11 13.17
CA LYS A 213 1.84 -27.99 13.34
C LYS A 213 2.20 -27.97 14.82
N ASP A 214 2.26 -29.17 15.40
CA ASP A 214 2.46 -29.47 16.83
C ASP A 214 3.45 -28.51 17.51
N ILE A 215 2.99 -27.68 18.46
CA ILE A 215 3.86 -27.06 19.48
C ILE A 215 3.07 -26.89 20.78
N GLY A 216 3.72 -27.29 21.88
CA GLY A 216 3.24 -27.25 23.26
C GLY A 216 2.92 -25.86 23.81
N PRO A 217 2.55 -25.79 25.10
CA PRO A 217 1.74 -24.72 25.64
C PRO A 217 2.58 -23.49 25.99
N GLU A 218 2.53 -22.46 25.15
CA GLU A 218 2.72 -21.08 25.63
C GLU A 218 1.58 -20.22 25.08
N GLN A 219 0.67 -19.88 25.99
CA GLN A 219 -0.49 -19.04 25.77
C GLN A 219 -0.03 -17.60 25.52
N ILE A 220 -0.07 -17.15 24.28
CA ILE A 220 -0.02 -15.70 23.99
C ILE A 220 -1.47 -15.23 23.84
N GLN A 221 -2.12 -14.98 24.98
CA GLN A 221 -3.36 -14.23 25.03
C GLN A 221 -3.04 -12.76 24.77
N GLY A 222 -3.16 -12.34 23.50
CA GLY A 222 -3.23 -10.92 23.17
C GLY A 222 -4.62 -10.41 23.51
N SER A 223 -4.78 -9.78 24.67
CA SER A 223 -5.97 -8.97 24.98
C SER A 223 -6.02 -7.79 24.01
N PRO A 224 -7.17 -7.48 23.39
CA PRO A 224 -7.35 -6.21 22.70
C PRO A 224 -7.33 -5.11 23.78
N GLN A 225 -6.47 -4.11 23.62
CA GLN A 225 -6.69 -2.79 24.22
C GLN A 225 -7.75 -2.04 23.42
#